data_AF-A0A4Q7U8T7-F1
#
_entry.id   AF-A0A4Q7U8T7-F1
#
_cell.length_a   1.000
_cell.length_b   1.000
_cell.length_c   1.000
_cell.angle_alpha   90.00
_cell.angle_beta   90.00
_cell.angle_gamma   90.00
#
_symmetry.space_group_name_H-M   'P 1'
#
loop_
_entity.id
_entity.type
_entity.pdbx_description
1 polymer ?
#
loop_
_entity_poly.entity_id
_entity_poly.type
_entity_poly.pdbx_seq_one_letter_code
_entity_poly.pdbx_strand_id
1 'polypeptide(L)'
;MSLTTGAAARLGALVGPARAVIGIAAVCLGVALVLAPLTTHQIAVVSGIGLALAGVAAFTVPTSDRVARFSARVFGTIFVLLGVLIAVWPSAGAPWIAFLVGASLIGHGLFQTVQSIRHGGDQRATSIIGALASIIIGVVTFSWPVLTLTFFRLGVGAWFVFFGFQLVLLAFAGRTPEQRRPRSRVARWSRTIGASLALVLAVAMALGTGWILGGVPLPSPGKFYAAPAEVPSEPGQLIRSEQLTEGVPRGAEAWKILYTTTNADGFPAISSGTILAPAQRGDAPLPLLSIAHGTTGVAAKCAPSLSATPFSDGAGAALEQMVTEHGWAAVTSDYVGLGTAGTHPYLIGDAEARNVLDATRAAQQFTEITTTARTVVWGHSQGGQGSLWTGQLAAEYAPELELAGIAAFAPAADLYGLAEVNKNDAPGKTVSAYIAATWNTIYPQLDLSAQLTPGSALPVAKISDLCFNGQDVLAAILRGTQVPNQIFPDRLLAGEFGSLLKAQTPVGPFPAPVLVAQGLADPLVQPAQQRAWVGARCKAGEQIDYRTYPGLDHLSLVAADSPLTPELVQWTLDRWAGAAPTPNCDALPD
;
A
#
# COMPACT_ATOMS: atom_id res chain seq x y z
N MET A 1 -9.05 -61.23 36.85
CA MET A 1 -8.40 -59.88 36.86
C MET A 1 -7.06 -59.98 36.13
N SER A 2 -7.02 -60.16 34.79
CA SER A 2 -5.74 -60.18 34.04
C SER A 2 -5.83 -59.74 32.57
N LEU A 3 -6.96 -59.19 32.12
CA LEU A 3 -7.12 -58.72 30.73
C LEU A 3 -6.73 -57.24 30.53
N THR A 4 -6.52 -56.47 31.61
CA THR A 4 -6.17 -55.04 31.55
C THR A 4 -4.66 -54.76 31.41
N THR A 5 -3.79 -55.74 31.67
CA THR A 5 -2.33 -55.56 31.64
C THR A 5 -1.73 -55.71 30.23
N GLY A 6 -2.33 -56.53 29.35
CA GLY A 6 -1.86 -56.74 27.97
C GLY A 6 -2.11 -55.54 27.04
N ALA A 7 -3.25 -54.86 27.19
CA ALA A 7 -3.58 -53.67 26.40
C ALA A 7 -2.70 -52.47 26.78
N ALA A 8 -2.43 -52.27 28.08
CA ALA A 8 -1.55 -51.20 28.57
C ALA A 8 -0.10 -51.40 28.14
N ALA A 9 0.39 -52.65 28.10
CA ALA A 9 1.73 -52.97 27.63
C ALA A 9 1.91 -52.75 26.11
N ARG A 10 0.89 -53.10 25.30
CA ARG A 10 0.88 -52.81 23.84
C ARG A 10 0.77 -51.31 23.54
N LEU A 11 -0.01 -50.56 24.31
CA LEU A 11 -0.10 -49.09 24.22
C LEU A 11 1.24 -48.42 24.57
N GLY A 12 1.97 -48.91 25.58
CA GLY A 12 3.28 -48.39 25.97
C GLY A 12 4.37 -48.57 24.90
N ALA A 13 4.33 -49.67 24.14
CA ALA A 13 5.30 -49.95 23.07
C ALA A 13 5.14 -49.02 21.84
N LEU A 14 3.95 -48.46 21.63
CA LEU A 14 3.65 -47.58 20.49
C LEU A 14 4.03 -46.10 20.74
N VAL A 15 4.29 -45.72 21.99
CA VAL A 15 4.55 -44.31 22.36
C VAL A 15 5.89 -43.79 21.80
N GLY A 16 6.94 -44.62 21.78
CA GLY A 16 8.24 -44.26 21.22
C GLY A 16 8.19 -43.96 19.71
N PRO A 17 7.70 -44.91 18.89
CA PRO A 17 7.48 -44.69 17.46
C PRO A 17 6.55 -43.51 17.16
N ALA A 18 5.47 -43.32 17.94
CA ALA A 18 4.57 -42.18 17.78
C ALA A 18 5.29 -40.84 18.03
N ARG A 19 6.15 -40.74 19.06
CA ARG A 19 6.97 -39.54 19.29
C ARG A 19 7.95 -39.26 18.15
N ALA A 20 8.57 -40.29 17.58
CA ALA A 20 9.48 -40.12 16.45
C ALA A 20 8.74 -39.60 15.21
N VAL A 21 7.58 -40.16 14.87
CA VAL A 21 6.76 -39.72 13.73
C VAL A 21 6.26 -38.29 13.92
N ILE A 22 5.70 -37.97 15.10
CA ILE A 22 5.23 -36.61 15.40
C ILE A 22 6.41 -35.63 15.40
N GLY A 23 7.57 -36.05 15.91
CA GLY A 23 8.80 -35.25 15.93
C GLY A 23 9.31 -34.92 14.53
N ILE A 24 9.38 -35.91 13.63
CA ILE A 24 9.78 -35.71 12.22
C ILE A 24 8.77 -34.78 11.52
N ALA A 25 7.47 -35.02 11.69
CA ALA A 25 6.43 -34.16 11.11
C ALA A 25 6.55 -32.71 11.60
N ALA A 26 6.82 -32.50 12.89
CA ALA A 26 7.06 -31.16 13.45
C ALA A 26 8.32 -30.51 12.84
N VAL A 27 9.42 -31.24 12.65
CA VAL A 27 10.61 -30.70 11.97
C VAL A 27 10.28 -30.28 10.54
N CYS A 28 9.59 -31.11 9.76
CA CYS A 28 9.22 -30.78 8.37
C CYS A 28 8.32 -29.54 8.30
N LEU A 29 7.31 -29.44 9.17
CA LEU A 29 6.45 -28.26 9.25
C LEU A 29 7.23 -27.01 9.68
N GLY A 30 8.17 -27.17 10.61
CA GLY A 30 9.05 -26.09 11.06
C GLY A 30 9.96 -25.58 9.94
N VAL A 31 10.58 -26.48 9.18
CA VAL A 31 11.41 -26.14 8.01
C VAL A 31 10.58 -25.48 6.92
N ALA A 32 9.37 -25.97 6.64
CA ALA A 32 8.45 -25.34 5.69
C ALA A 32 8.08 -23.91 6.12
N LEU A 33 7.79 -23.70 7.41
CA LEU A 33 7.55 -22.36 7.95
C LEU A 33 8.77 -21.46 7.87
N VAL A 34 10.00 -21.97 7.98
CA VAL A 34 11.19 -21.10 7.88
C VAL A 34 11.54 -20.80 6.42
N LEU A 35 11.52 -21.80 5.54
CA LEU A 35 12.18 -21.72 4.23
C LEU A 35 11.23 -21.59 3.02
N ALA A 36 9.98 -22.04 3.12
CA ALA A 36 9.08 -22.06 1.95
C ALA A 36 8.42 -20.69 1.71
N PRO A 37 8.21 -20.23 0.47
CA PRO A 37 7.46 -19.00 0.20
C PRO A 37 5.95 -19.22 0.42
N LEU A 38 5.50 -19.16 1.69
CA LEU A 38 4.11 -19.39 2.07
C LEU A 38 3.31 -18.07 2.13
N THR A 39 2.08 -18.09 1.61
CA THR A 39 1.10 -17.00 1.77
C THR A 39 0.60 -16.90 3.21
N THR A 40 0.00 -15.77 3.62
CA THR A 40 -0.59 -15.58 4.97
C THR A 40 -1.56 -16.70 5.34
N HIS A 41 -2.38 -17.13 4.38
CA HIS A 41 -3.30 -18.25 4.54
C HIS A 41 -2.56 -19.57 4.81
N GLN A 42 -1.52 -19.88 4.02
CA GLN A 42 -0.73 -21.10 4.18
C GLN A 42 0.04 -21.10 5.51
N ILE A 43 0.56 -19.96 5.94
CA ILE A 43 1.24 -19.79 7.24
C ILE A 43 0.29 -20.17 8.37
N ALA A 44 -0.94 -19.66 8.36
CA ALA A 44 -1.95 -19.98 9.36
C ALA A 44 -2.28 -21.48 9.36
N VAL A 45 -2.52 -22.08 8.19
CA VAL A 45 -2.81 -23.53 8.08
C VAL A 45 -1.65 -24.38 8.63
N VAL A 46 -0.43 -24.14 8.18
CA VAL A 46 0.76 -24.92 8.60
C VAL A 46 1.02 -24.75 10.09
N SER A 47 0.87 -23.53 10.63
CA SER A 47 1.01 -23.26 12.06
C SER A 47 -0.08 -23.97 12.89
N GLY A 48 -1.33 -23.98 12.40
CA GLY A 48 -2.45 -24.66 13.04
C GLY A 48 -2.25 -26.17 13.11
N ILE A 49 -1.83 -26.81 12.00
CA ILE A 49 -1.48 -28.24 11.96
C ILE A 49 -0.36 -28.55 12.95
N GLY A 50 0.70 -27.74 12.96
CA GLY A 50 1.81 -27.94 13.88
C GLY A 50 1.40 -27.79 15.35
N LEU A 51 0.55 -26.83 15.70
CA LEU A 51 0.03 -26.66 17.06
C LEU A 51 -0.81 -27.86 17.49
N ALA A 52 -1.63 -28.39 16.58
CA ALA A 52 -2.40 -29.60 16.85
C ALA A 52 -1.49 -30.81 17.11
N LEU A 53 -0.43 -30.98 16.31
CA LEU A 53 0.56 -32.04 16.51
C LEU A 53 1.33 -31.88 17.83
N ALA A 54 1.70 -30.67 18.20
CA ALA A 54 2.33 -30.38 19.50
C ALA A 54 1.38 -30.69 20.67
N GLY A 55 0.10 -30.37 20.52
CA GLY A 55 -0.94 -30.72 21.48
C GLY A 55 -1.10 -32.23 21.65
N VAL A 56 -1.11 -33.01 20.55
CA VAL A 56 -1.12 -34.48 20.58
C VAL A 56 0.14 -35.03 21.25
N ALA A 57 1.32 -34.48 20.92
CA ALA A 57 2.57 -34.88 21.53
C ALA A 57 2.60 -34.68 23.06
N ALA A 58 1.94 -33.65 23.60
CA ALA A 58 1.87 -33.40 25.03
C ALA A 58 1.25 -34.57 25.83
N PHE A 59 0.36 -35.37 25.22
CA PHE A 59 -0.18 -36.59 25.83
C PHE A 59 0.81 -37.76 25.87
N THR A 60 1.87 -37.69 25.07
CA THR A 60 2.87 -38.75 24.95
C THR A 60 4.10 -38.51 25.82
N VAL A 61 4.35 -37.29 26.32
CA VAL A 61 5.58 -36.94 27.08
C VAL A 61 5.55 -37.55 28.49
N PRO A 62 6.65 -38.16 28.99
CA PRO A 62 6.70 -38.68 30.35
C PRO A 62 6.74 -37.54 31.38
N THR A 63 5.85 -37.57 32.35
CA THR A 63 5.72 -36.56 33.41
C THR A 63 5.91 -37.18 34.80
N SER A 64 6.62 -36.50 35.69
CA SER A 64 7.02 -37.01 37.01
C SER A 64 5.94 -36.95 38.09
N ASP A 65 4.96 -36.03 37.99
CA ASP A 65 3.95 -35.84 39.03
C ASP A 65 2.52 -35.65 38.47
N ARG A 66 1.53 -35.62 39.37
CA ARG A 66 0.10 -35.57 39.02
C ARG A 66 -0.34 -34.18 38.51
N VAL A 67 0.29 -33.12 38.99
CA VAL A 67 -0.01 -31.73 38.58
C VAL A 67 0.52 -31.48 37.18
N ALA A 68 1.77 -31.88 36.90
CA ALA A 68 2.39 -31.82 35.57
C ALA A 68 1.59 -32.62 34.53
N ARG A 69 1.05 -33.79 34.90
CA ARG A 69 0.13 -34.55 34.02
C ARG A 69 -1.15 -33.80 33.72
N PHE A 70 -1.76 -33.22 34.75
CA PHE A 70 -3.00 -32.48 34.59
C PHE A 70 -2.78 -31.26 33.69
N SER A 71 -1.73 -30.47 33.95
CA SER A 71 -1.36 -29.33 33.12
C SER A 71 -1.04 -29.74 31.68
N ALA A 72 -0.24 -30.79 31.45
CA ALA A 72 0.08 -31.26 30.11
C ALA A 72 -1.16 -31.67 29.30
N ARG A 73 -2.14 -32.30 29.96
CA ARG A 73 -3.43 -32.67 29.32
C ARG A 73 -4.28 -31.45 29.00
N VAL A 74 -4.39 -30.50 29.93
CA VAL A 74 -5.18 -29.28 29.71
C VAL A 74 -4.58 -28.45 28.58
N PHE A 75 -3.28 -28.16 28.63
CA PHE A 75 -2.59 -27.41 27.58
C PHE A 75 -2.56 -28.17 26.25
N GLY A 76 -2.39 -29.50 26.28
CA GLY A 76 -2.45 -30.35 25.09
C GLY A 76 -3.80 -30.27 24.40
N THR A 77 -4.91 -30.38 25.14
CA THR A 77 -6.27 -30.22 24.59
C THR A 77 -6.49 -28.83 24.01
N ILE A 78 -6.06 -27.77 24.71
CA ILE A 78 -6.16 -26.39 24.22
C ILE A 78 -5.40 -26.23 22.90
N PHE A 79 -4.18 -26.77 22.79
CA PHE A 79 -3.35 -26.66 21.58
C PHE A 79 -3.95 -27.42 20.40
N VAL A 80 -4.58 -28.58 20.63
CA VAL A 80 -5.34 -29.30 19.60
C VAL A 80 -6.53 -28.48 19.10
N LEU A 81 -7.37 -27.98 20.01
CA LEU A 81 -8.56 -27.23 19.63
C LEU A 81 -8.20 -25.92 18.90
N LEU A 82 -7.22 -25.18 19.41
CA LEU A 82 -6.76 -23.94 18.80
C LEU A 82 -6.08 -24.20 17.46
N GLY A 83 -5.25 -25.24 17.36
CA GLY A 83 -4.57 -25.62 16.12
C GLY A 83 -5.55 -26.01 15.00
N VAL A 84 -6.58 -26.80 15.33
CA VAL A 84 -7.65 -27.17 14.39
C VAL A 84 -8.46 -25.95 13.96
N LEU A 85 -8.86 -25.09 14.90
CA LEU A 85 -9.61 -23.87 14.60
C LEU A 85 -8.85 -22.96 13.62
N ILE A 86 -7.56 -22.74 13.87
CA ILE A 86 -6.70 -21.92 13.01
C ILE A 86 -6.54 -22.55 11.62
N ALA A 87 -6.39 -23.88 11.54
CA ALA A 87 -6.20 -24.57 10.27
C ALA A 87 -7.47 -24.59 9.41
N VAL A 88 -8.66 -24.66 10.03
CA VAL A 88 -9.95 -24.69 9.34
C VAL A 88 -10.47 -23.28 9.00
N TRP A 89 -10.07 -22.25 9.75
CA TRP A 89 -10.47 -20.87 9.50
C TRP A 89 -9.27 -19.90 9.42
N PRO A 90 -8.43 -19.99 8.37
CA PRO A 90 -7.17 -19.26 8.31
C PRO A 90 -7.33 -17.74 8.16
N SER A 91 -8.41 -17.30 7.49
CA SER A 91 -8.72 -15.89 7.27
C SER A 91 -9.08 -15.14 8.56
N ALA A 92 -9.73 -15.81 9.52
CA ALA A 92 -9.93 -15.28 10.86
C ALA A 92 -8.68 -15.49 11.73
N GLY A 93 -8.01 -16.65 11.59
CA GLY A 93 -6.90 -17.04 12.45
C GLY A 93 -5.72 -16.08 12.44
N ALA A 94 -5.32 -15.54 11.30
CA ALA A 94 -4.14 -14.68 11.18
C ALA A 94 -4.21 -13.40 12.05
N PRO A 95 -5.26 -12.55 11.97
CA PRO A 95 -5.43 -11.43 12.90
C PRO A 95 -5.46 -11.84 14.38
N TRP A 96 -6.13 -12.95 14.71
CA TRP A 96 -6.21 -13.46 16.07
C TRP A 96 -4.85 -13.94 16.60
N ILE A 97 -4.03 -14.58 15.77
CA ILE A 97 -2.69 -15.02 16.14
C ILE A 97 -1.80 -13.82 16.46
N ALA A 98 -1.78 -12.79 15.59
CA ALA A 98 -1.01 -11.58 15.85
C ALA A 98 -1.46 -10.90 17.15
N PHE A 99 -2.78 -10.81 17.37
CA PHE A 99 -3.36 -10.29 18.61
C PHE A 99 -2.91 -11.10 19.84
N LEU A 100 -3.02 -12.43 19.80
CA LEU A 100 -2.67 -13.31 20.91
C LEU A 100 -1.17 -13.25 21.23
N VAL A 101 -0.31 -13.15 20.21
CA VAL A 101 1.13 -12.97 20.38
C VAL A 101 1.43 -11.65 21.09
N GLY A 102 0.86 -10.55 20.61
CA GLY A 102 1.03 -9.23 21.23
C GLY A 102 0.52 -9.20 22.67
N ALA A 103 -0.70 -9.69 22.90
CA ALA A 103 -1.31 -9.76 24.22
C ALA A 103 -0.51 -10.66 25.18
N SER A 104 0.04 -11.78 24.70
CA SER A 104 0.86 -12.69 25.50
C SER A 104 2.20 -12.06 25.90
N LEU A 105 2.85 -11.31 25.00
CA LEU A 105 4.09 -10.60 25.29
C LEU A 105 3.88 -9.49 26.33
N ILE A 106 2.79 -8.73 26.21
CA ILE A 106 2.41 -7.73 27.20
C ILE A 106 2.10 -8.39 28.55
N GLY A 107 1.26 -9.44 28.55
CA GLY A 107 0.89 -10.17 29.76
C GLY A 107 2.10 -10.79 30.46
N HIS A 108 3.03 -11.37 29.69
CA HIS A 108 4.29 -11.90 30.21
C HIS A 108 5.16 -10.80 30.82
N GLY A 109 5.30 -9.65 30.16
CA GLY A 109 6.02 -8.50 30.70
C GLY A 109 5.41 -7.97 32.01
N LEU A 110 4.08 -7.83 32.07
CA LEU A 110 3.38 -7.44 33.30
C LEU A 110 3.59 -8.45 34.43
N PHE A 111 3.50 -9.75 34.14
CA PHE A 111 3.75 -10.81 35.11
C PHE A 111 5.20 -10.78 35.64
N GLN A 112 6.19 -10.59 34.75
CA GLN A 112 7.59 -10.44 35.14
C GLN A 112 7.82 -9.21 36.04
N THR A 113 7.15 -8.09 35.74
CA THR A 113 7.18 -6.89 36.59
C THR A 113 6.68 -7.20 38.00
N VAL A 114 5.55 -7.91 38.14
CA VAL A 114 5.01 -8.31 39.45
C VAL A 114 5.95 -9.27 40.18
N GLN A 115 6.52 -10.26 39.48
CA GLN A 115 7.49 -11.18 40.09
C GLN A 115 8.78 -10.47 40.53
N SER A 116 9.21 -9.43 39.83
CA SER A 116 10.44 -8.68 40.13
C SER A 116 10.46 -8.11 41.55
N ILE A 117 9.28 -7.85 42.14
CA ILE A 117 9.10 -7.37 43.52
C ILE A 117 9.73 -8.33 44.55
N ARG A 118 9.79 -9.63 44.24
CA ARG A 118 10.33 -10.68 45.11
C ARG A 118 11.82 -10.97 44.90
N HIS A 119 12.47 -10.29 43.94
CA HIS A 119 13.87 -10.55 43.58
C HIS A 119 14.83 -9.54 44.25
N GLY A 120 16.06 -9.98 44.54
CA GLY A 120 17.15 -9.09 45.00
C GLY A 120 17.68 -8.18 43.87
N GLY A 121 18.40 -7.11 44.22
CA GLY A 121 18.78 -5.97 43.36
C GLY A 121 19.08 -6.30 41.88
N ASP A 122 20.16 -7.02 41.60
CA ASP A 122 20.60 -7.32 40.22
C ASP A 122 19.57 -8.13 39.41
N GLN A 123 18.88 -9.06 40.07
CA GLN A 123 17.84 -9.89 39.44
C GLN A 123 16.56 -9.08 39.19
N ARG A 124 16.24 -8.16 40.10
CA ARG A 124 15.12 -7.23 39.95
C ARG A 124 15.34 -6.30 38.76
N ALA A 125 16.52 -5.69 38.65
CA ALA A 125 16.87 -4.82 37.53
C ALA A 125 16.78 -5.56 36.18
N THR A 126 17.39 -6.75 36.08
CA THR A 126 17.35 -7.56 34.85
C THR A 126 15.92 -7.97 34.47
N SER A 127 15.08 -8.28 35.46
CA SER A 127 13.68 -8.66 35.23
C SER A 127 12.82 -7.48 34.78
N ILE A 128 13.04 -6.29 35.34
CA ILE A 128 12.34 -5.05 34.92
C ILE A 128 12.72 -4.69 33.48
N ILE A 129 14.01 -4.77 33.13
CA ILE A 129 14.48 -4.49 31.76
C ILE A 129 13.85 -5.47 30.76
N GLY A 130 13.84 -6.78 31.07
CA GLY A 130 13.20 -7.79 30.23
C GLY A 130 11.68 -7.62 30.12
N ALA A 131 11.02 -7.19 31.20
CA ALA A 131 9.60 -6.89 31.22
C ALA A 131 9.25 -5.70 30.32
N LEU A 132 10.00 -4.60 30.42
CA LEU A 132 9.84 -3.42 29.57
C LEU A 132 10.06 -3.78 28.09
N ALA A 133 11.12 -4.53 27.78
CA ALA A 133 11.37 -5.00 26.42
C ALA A 133 10.19 -5.83 25.88
N SER A 134 9.66 -6.76 26.69
CA SER A 134 8.51 -7.60 26.31
C SER A 134 7.24 -6.79 26.07
N ILE A 135 6.96 -5.79 26.90
CA ILE A 135 5.81 -4.89 26.74
C ILE A 135 5.95 -4.06 25.47
N ILE A 136 7.12 -3.44 25.25
CA ILE A 136 7.38 -2.61 24.07
C ILE A 136 7.24 -3.44 22.80
N ILE A 137 7.87 -4.62 22.73
CA ILE A 137 7.73 -5.54 21.59
C ILE A 137 6.25 -5.93 21.41
N GLY A 138 5.55 -6.25 22.49
CA GLY A 138 4.13 -6.57 22.45
C GLY A 138 3.27 -5.43 21.88
N VAL A 139 3.52 -4.18 22.25
CA VAL A 139 2.82 -3.00 21.67
C VAL A 139 3.14 -2.86 20.18
N VAL A 140 4.42 -2.99 19.80
CA VAL A 140 4.84 -2.88 18.39
C VAL A 140 4.18 -3.94 17.51
N THR A 141 3.93 -5.15 18.02
CA THR A 141 3.28 -6.22 17.23
C THR A 141 1.87 -5.85 16.75
N PHE A 142 1.15 -4.99 17.47
CA PHE A 142 -0.17 -4.49 17.03
C PHE A 142 -0.09 -3.47 15.90
N SER A 143 1.05 -2.78 15.76
CA SER A 143 1.28 -1.82 14.68
C SER A 143 1.61 -2.49 13.34
N TRP A 144 2.08 -3.75 13.40
CA TRP A 144 2.60 -4.51 12.26
C TRP A 144 2.01 -5.93 12.22
N PRO A 145 0.73 -6.12 11.92
CA PRO A 145 0.08 -7.43 12.00
C PRO A 145 0.69 -8.47 11.04
N VAL A 146 1.03 -8.09 9.81
CA VAL A 146 1.62 -9.03 8.82
C VAL A 146 3.08 -9.32 9.13
N LEU A 147 3.85 -8.31 9.54
CA LEU A 147 5.22 -8.52 9.98
C LEU A 147 5.27 -9.37 11.27
N THR A 148 4.32 -9.15 12.18
CA THR A 148 4.14 -9.99 13.39
C THR A 148 3.86 -11.42 13.00
N LEU A 149 3.01 -11.65 12.00
CA LEU A 149 2.77 -13.00 11.47
C LEU A 149 4.03 -13.60 10.84
N THR A 150 4.87 -12.80 10.19
CA THR A 150 6.13 -13.25 9.61
C THR A 150 7.14 -13.61 10.71
N PHE A 151 7.30 -12.79 11.74
CA PHE A 151 8.15 -13.11 12.89
C PHE A 151 7.60 -14.27 13.71
N PHE A 152 6.29 -14.35 13.88
CA PHE A 152 5.62 -15.48 14.50
C PHE A 152 5.87 -16.75 13.71
N ARG A 153 5.71 -16.71 12.39
CA ARG A 153 6.02 -17.83 11.48
C ARG A 153 7.45 -18.32 11.66
N LEU A 154 8.44 -17.41 11.65
CA LEU A 154 9.84 -17.78 11.84
C LEU A 154 10.09 -18.34 13.24
N GLY A 155 9.52 -17.71 14.27
CA GLY A 155 9.66 -18.14 15.67
C GLY A 155 9.01 -19.50 15.95
N VAL A 156 7.79 -19.71 15.46
CA VAL A 156 7.06 -20.99 15.55
C VAL A 156 7.72 -22.05 14.69
N GLY A 157 8.21 -21.70 13.51
CA GLY A 157 8.98 -22.61 12.65
C GLY A 157 10.24 -23.11 13.36
N ALA A 158 11.04 -22.20 13.92
CA ALA A 158 12.21 -22.55 14.72
C ALA A 158 11.84 -23.38 15.96
N TRP A 159 10.73 -23.03 16.63
CA TRP A 159 10.21 -23.79 17.76
C TRP A 159 9.83 -25.22 17.37
N PHE A 160 9.14 -25.43 16.24
CA PHE A 160 8.80 -26.76 15.76
C PHE A 160 10.02 -27.59 15.38
N VAL A 161 11.04 -26.98 14.75
CA VAL A 161 12.31 -27.67 14.48
C VAL A 161 12.95 -28.14 15.79
N PHE A 162 13.05 -27.25 16.78
CA PHE A 162 13.61 -27.59 18.09
C PHE A 162 12.79 -28.66 18.83
N PHE A 163 11.47 -28.46 18.91
CA PHE A 163 10.53 -29.37 19.57
C PHE A 163 10.52 -30.75 18.93
N GLY A 164 10.47 -30.79 17.59
CA GLY A 164 10.49 -32.04 16.82
C GLY A 164 11.80 -32.79 17.02
N PHE A 165 12.94 -32.09 17.00
CA PHE A 165 14.24 -32.69 17.30
C PHE A 165 14.31 -33.26 18.73
N GLN A 166 13.79 -32.54 19.73
CA GLN A 166 13.70 -33.03 21.11
C GLN A 166 12.83 -34.29 21.22
N LEU A 167 11.69 -34.36 20.52
CA LEU A 167 10.83 -35.54 20.50
C LEU A 167 11.52 -36.75 19.85
N VAL A 168 12.25 -36.53 18.75
CA VAL A 168 13.06 -37.57 18.11
C VAL A 168 14.14 -38.07 19.06
N LEU A 169 14.90 -37.18 19.71
CA LEU A 169 15.88 -37.56 20.72
C LEU A 169 15.26 -38.34 21.88
N LEU A 170 14.10 -37.91 22.39
CA LEU A 170 13.36 -38.60 23.45
C LEU A 170 12.77 -39.95 23.03
N ALA A 171 12.57 -40.17 21.72
CA ALA A 171 12.17 -41.48 21.21
C ALA A 171 13.33 -42.49 21.25
N PHE A 172 14.58 -41.99 21.18
CA PHE A 172 15.80 -42.81 21.18
C PHE A 172 16.55 -42.81 22.54
N ALA A 173 16.30 -41.85 23.43
CA ALA A 173 16.98 -41.73 24.71
C ALA A 173 16.32 -42.58 25.82
N GLY A 174 17.05 -43.58 26.32
CA GLY A 174 16.79 -44.21 27.62
C GLY A 174 17.06 -43.23 28.77
N ARG A 175 16.23 -43.25 29.82
CA ARG A 175 16.26 -42.32 30.96
C ARG A 175 17.66 -42.16 31.58
N THR A 176 18.16 -40.92 31.62
CA THR A 176 19.03 -40.44 32.71
C THR A 176 18.86 -38.93 32.87
N PRO A 177 18.46 -38.44 34.05
CA PRO A 177 18.68 -37.06 34.43
C PRO A 177 19.71 -37.00 35.55
N GLU A 178 20.87 -36.37 35.32
CA GLU A 178 21.61 -35.80 36.45
C GLU A 178 22.47 -34.58 36.13
N GLN A 179 22.44 -33.68 37.11
CA GLN A 179 23.39 -32.62 37.46
C GLN A 179 23.32 -31.26 36.75
N ARG A 180 22.60 -30.35 37.42
CA ARG A 180 22.76 -28.89 37.31
C ARG A 180 24.11 -28.47 37.92
N ARG A 181 24.99 -27.87 37.11
CA ARG A 181 26.17 -27.13 37.57
C ARG A 181 25.79 -25.74 38.14
N PRO A 182 26.54 -25.19 39.12
CA PRO A 182 26.28 -23.86 39.65
C PRO A 182 26.57 -22.77 38.62
N ARG A 183 25.73 -21.74 38.58
CA ARG A 183 25.79 -20.63 37.61
C ARG A 183 26.94 -19.67 37.96
N SER A 184 27.95 -19.60 37.08
CA SER A 184 29.11 -18.71 37.20
C SER A 184 28.71 -17.22 37.11
N ARG A 185 29.59 -16.30 37.59
CA ARG A 185 29.42 -14.84 37.41
C ARG A 185 29.20 -14.46 35.94
N VAL A 186 29.85 -15.15 35.01
CA VAL A 186 29.70 -14.96 33.55
C VAL A 186 28.25 -15.20 33.10
N ALA A 187 27.57 -16.22 33.64
CA ALA A 187 26.16 -16.49 33.35
C ALA A 187 25.18 -15.46 33.96
N ARG A 188 25.66 -14.63 34.90
CA ARG A 188 24.89 -13.55 35.53
C ARG A 188 24.99 -12.28 34.67
N TRP A 189 26.21 -11.89 34.30
CA TRP A 189 26.47 -10.76 33.42
C TRP A 189 25.90 -10.95 32.01
N SER A 190 25.94 -12.18 31.47
CA SER A 190 25.36 -12.47 30.15
C SER A 190 23.84 -12.25 30.09
N ARG A 191 23.11 -12.41 31.21
CA ARG A 191 21.67 -12.15 31.26
C ARG A 191 21.34 -10.68 31.28
N THR A 192 22.09 -9.90 32.05
CA THR A 192 21.90 -8.45 32.10
C THR A 192 22.27 -7.82 30.76
N ILE A 193 23.37 -8.25 30.15
CA ILE A 193 23.75 -7.82 28.78
C ILE A 193 22.65 -8.21 27.77
N GLY A 194 22.14 -9.45 27.82
CA GLY A 194 21.07 -9.90 26.93
C GLY A 194 19.76 -9.13 27.12
N ALA A 195 19.35 -8.86 28.36
CA ALA A 195 18.14 -8.09 28.66
C ALA A 195 18.28 -6.63 28.21
N SER A 196 19.42 -6.00 28.49
CA SER A 196 19.70 -4.63 28.05
C SER A 196 19.73 -4.51 26.52
N LEU A 197 20.35 -5.46 25.82
CA LEU A 197 20.34 -5.50 24.36
C LEU A 197 18.91 -5.68 23.81
N ALA A 198 18.11 -6.55 24.42
CA ALA A 198 16.71 -6.73 24.05
C ALA A 198 15.88 -5.44 24.24
N LEU A 199 16.13 -4.69 25.31
CA LEU A 199 15.46 -3.40 25.53
C LEU A 199 15.90 -2.35 24.50
N VAL A 200 17.20 -2.25 24.20
CA VAL A 200 17.72 -1.33 23.17
C VAL A 200 17.09 -1.63 21.82
N LEU A 201 17.04 -2.91 21.42
CA LEU A 201 16.38 -3.34 20.17
C LEU A 201 14.89 -3.05 20.19
N ALA A 202 14.20 -3.29 21.30
CA ALA A 202 12.77 -3.00 21.45
C ALA A 202 12.48 -1.49 21.31
N VAL A 203 13.27 -0.64 21.96
CA VAL A 203 13.15 0.83 21.85
C VAL A 203 13.47 1.30 20.44
N ALA A 204 14.56 0.82 19.83
CA ALA A 204 14.91 1.16 18.45
C ALA A 204 13.80 0.75 17.47
N MET A 205 13.21 -0.44 17.65
CA MET A 205 12.09 -0.92 16.84
C MET A 205 10.83 -0.08 17.05
N ALA A 206 10.54 0.35 18.29
CA ALA A 206 9.41 1.23 18.59
C ALA A 206 9.61 2.63 17.99
N LEU A 207 10.80 3.20 18.11
CA LEU A 207 11.15 4.49 17.50
C LEU A 207 11.12 4.43 15.98
N GLY A 208 11.71 3.40 15.37
CA GLY A 208 11.66 3.17 13.93
C GLY A 208 10.22 2.95 13.44
N THR A 209 9.41 2.19 14.18
CA THR A 209 7.97 2.05 13.92
C THR A 209 7.27 3.40 13.99
N GLY A 210 7.53 4.21 15.01
CA GLY A 210 6.94 5.54 15.16
C GLY A 210 7.34 6.49 14.04
N TRP A 211 8.60 6.45 13.62
CA TRP A 211 9.12 7.26 12.51
C TRP A 211 8.50 6.86 11.17
N ILE A 212 8.43 5.57 10.87
CA ILE A 212 7.85 5.04 9.63
C ILE A 212 6.32 5.26 9.57
N LEU A 213 5.63 5.02 10.69
CA LEU A 213 4.16 5.08 10.74
C LEU A 213 3.60 6.46 11.06
N GLY A 214 4.43 7.35 11.61
CA GLY A 214 4.07 8.71 11.98
C GLY A 214 3.96 9.65 10.79
N GLY A 215 4.51 9.26 9.63
CA GLY A 215 4.56 10.07 8.42
C GLY A 215 5.37 11.36 8.61
N VAL A 216 5.47 12.15 7.55
CA VAL A 216 5.89 13.56 7.68
C VAL A 216 4.67 14.38 8.09
N PRO A 217 4.78 15.36 9.01
CA PRO A 217 3.68 16.28 9.27
C PRO A 217 3.34 17.04 7.98
N LEU A 218 2.26 16.63 7.32
CA LEU A 218 1.80 17.29 6.10
C LEU A 218 1.01 18.56 6.46
N PRO A 219 1.17 19.63 5.67
CA PRO A 219 0.50 20.89 5.95
C PRO A 219 -1.02 20.72 5.84
N SER A 220 -1.73 21.35 6.78
CA SER A 220 -3.19 21.46 6.68
C SER A 220 -3.56 22.58 5.70
N PRO A 221 -4.62 22.40 4.88
CA PRO A 221 -5.06 23.46 3.98
C PRO A 221 -5.37 24.76 4.73
N GLY A 222 -4.64 25.82 4.38
CA GLY A 222 -4.83 27.16 4.95
C GLY A 222 -5.99 27.94 4.31
N LYS A 223 -6.10 29.22 4.68
CA LYS A 223 -7.15 30.13 4.16
C LYS A 223 -7.22 30.24 2.64
N PHE A 224 -6.08 30.03 1.95
CA PHE A 224 -6.01 30.03 0.49
C PHE A 224 -6.98 29.02 -0.14
N TYR A 225 -7.14 27.85 0.48
CA TYR A 225 -7.92 26.72 -0.04
C TYR A 225 -9.41 26.77 0.34
N ALA A 226 -9.79 27.70 1.22
CA ALA A 226 -11.17 27.83 1.67
C ALA A 226 -12.05 28.39 0.54
N ALA A 227 -13.23 27.81 0.33
CA ALA A 227 -14.20 28.35 -0.60
C ALA A 227 -14.55 29.82 -0.26
N PRO A 228 -14.74 30.70 -1.25
CA PRO A 228 -15.37 32.00 -1.04
C PRO A 228 -16.81 31.82 -0.56
N ALA A 229 -17.41 32.88 -0.01
CA ALA A 229 -18.79 32.86 0.47
C ALA A 229 -19.80 32.55 -0.65
N GLU A 230 -19.52 33.04 -1.85
CA GLU A 230 -20.26 32.75 -3.07
C GLU A 230 -19.31 32.10 -4.07
N VAL A 231 -19.58 30.84 -4.42
CA VAL A 231 -18.79 30.09 -5.40
C VAL A 231 -19.37 30.39 -6.78
N PRO A 232 -18.58 30.92 -7.73
CA PRO A 232 -19.09 31.14 -9.08
C PRO A 232 -19.55 29.82 -9.74
N SER A 233 -20.60 29.90 -10.55
CA SER A 233 -21.18 28.71 -11.20
C SER A 233 -20.45 28.30 -12.48
N GLU A 234 -19.69 29.21 -13.10
CA GLU A 234 -18.96 28.94 -14.33
C GLU A 234 -17.74 28.05 -14.03
N PRO A 235 -17.57 26.91 -14.72
CA PRO A 235 -16.39 26.07 -14.53
C PRO A 235 -15.12 26.73 -15.08
N GLY A 236 -13.99 26.51 -14.40
CA GLY A 236 -12.68 27.01 -14.81
C GLY A 236 -12.41 28.48 -14.52
N GLN A 237 -13.23 29.14 -13.70
CA GLN A 237 -13.01 30.52 -13.30
C GLN A 237 -11.90 30.62 -12.25
N LEU A 238 -10.88 31.45 -12.52
CA LEU A 238 -9.83 31.73 -11.55
C LEU A 238 -10.38 32.58 -10.41
N ILE A 239 -10.34 32.05 -9.18
CA ILE A 239 -10.84 32.72 -7.98
C ILE A 239 -9.73 33.53 -7.31
N ARG A 240 -8.56 32.91 -7.10
CA ARG A 240 -7.39 33.50 -6.43
C ARG A 240 -6.09 32.87 -6.92
N SER A 241 -5.01 33.64 -6.85
CA SER A 241 -3.63 33.18 -7.04
C SER A 241 -2.75 33.65 -5.87
N GLU A 242 -1.68 32.90 -5.59
CA GLU A 242 -0.64 33.28 -4.64
C GLU A 242 0.70 32.72 -5.12
N GLN A 243 1.79 33.50 -4.99
CA GLN A 243 3.12 33.03 -5.35
C GLN A 243 3.52 31.83 -4.48
N LEU A 244 4.03 30.78 -5.13
CA LEU A 244 4.58 29.59 -4.49
C LEU A 244 6.11 29.70 -4.53
N THR A 245 6.76 29.51 -3.39
CA THR A 245 8.24 29.59 -3.28
C THR A 245 8.87 28.28 -2.83
N GLU A 246 8.09 27.40 -2.22
CA GLU A 246 8.55 26.10 -1.74
C GLU A 246 8.60 25.08 -2.87
N GLY A 247 9.71 24.34 -2.96
CA GLY A 247 9.90 23.28 -3.94
C GLY A 247 9.91 23.73 -5.40
N VAL A 248 10.06 25.03 -5.67
CA VAL A 248 10.12 25.59 -7.03
C VAL A 248 11.49 25.31 -7.66
N PRO A 249 11.54 24.73 -8.87
CA PRO A 249 12.80 24.50 -9.59
C PRO A 249 13.59 25.78 -9.86
N ARG A 250 14.91 25.65 -9.97
CA ARG A 250 15.78 26.81 -10.25
C ARG A 250 15.50 27.32 -11.66
N GLY A 251 15.28 28.63 -11.80
CA GLY A 251 14.99 29.25 -13.11
C GLY A 251 13.50 29.23 -13.48
N ALA A 252 12.63 28.76 -12.57
CA ALA A 252 11.19 28.83 -12.71
C ALA A 252 10.56 29.76 -11.65
N GLU A 253 9.34 30.21 -11.93
CA GLU A 253 8.41 30.84 -11.00
C GLU A 253 7.16 29.98 -10.91
N ALA A 254 6.55 29.94 -9.73
CA ALA A 254 5.35 29.16 -9.49
C ALA A 254 4.30 29.93 -8.71
N TRP A 255 3.04 29.53 -8.91
CA TRP A 255 1.89 30.06 -8.20
C TRP A 255 0.94 28.93 -7.83
N LYS A 256 0.30 29.05 -6.68
CA LYS A 256 -0.92 28.31 -6.38
C LYS A 256 -2.09 29.04 -7.01
N ILE A 257 -3.04 28.28 -7.53
CA ILE A 257 -4.32 28.80 -8.01
C ILE A 257 -5.48 28.13 -7.27
N LEU A 258 -6.57 28.86 -7.12
CA LEU A 258 -7.86 28.34 -6.69
C LEU A 258 -8.86 28.68 -7.79
N TYR A 259 -9.63 27.70 -8.25
CA TYR A 259 -10.53 27.88 -9.37
C TYR A 259 -11.79 27.02 -9.23
N THR A 260 -12.85 27.41 -9.93
CA THR A 260 -14.10 26.65 -9.96
C THR A 260 -13.99 25.46 -10.90
N THR A 261 -14.71 24.39 -10.57
CA THR A 261 -14.84 23.20 -11.42
C THR A 261 -16.22 22.58 -11.17
N THR A 262 -16.46 21.38 -11.69
CA THR A 262 -17.76 20.72 -11.57
C THR A 262 -17.59 19.35 -10.92
N ASN A 263 -18.35 19.08 -9.86
CA ASN A 263 -18.41 17.77 -9.22
C ASN A 263 -19.00 16.70 -10.15
N ALA A 264 -18.85 15.44 -9.78
CA ALA A 264 -19.43 14.31 -10.53
C ALA A 264 -20.98 14.39 -10.63
N ASP A 265 -21.64 15.00 -9.65
CA ASP A 265 -23.09 15.24 -9.62
C ASP A 265 -23.55 16.48 -10.42
N GLY A 266 -22.63 17.21 -11.05
CA GLY A 266 -22.91 18.37 -11.88
C GLY A 266 -22.99 19.70 -11.14
N PHE A 267 -22.80 19.73 -9.82
CA PHE A 267 -22.82 20.99 -9.06
C PHE A 267 -21.45 21.70 -9.08
N PRO A 268 -21.43 23.05 -8.98
CA PRO A 268 -20.19 23.81 -8.86
C PRO A 268 -19.35 23.36 -7.67
N ALA A 269 -18.05 23.25 -7.90
CA ALA A 269 -17.04 22.84 -6.96
C ALA A 269 -15.82 23.74 -7.05
N ILE A 270 -14.87 23.56 -6.14
CA ILE A 270 -13.61 24.31 -6.14
C ILE A 270 -12.47 23.32 -6.04
N SER A 271 -11.47 23.53 -6.89
CA SER A 271 -10.18 22.86 -6.81
C SER A 271 -9.07 23.90 -6.67
N SER A 272 -7.97 23.48 -6.09
CA SER A 272 -6.71 24.20 -6.18
C SER A 272 -5.80 23.54 -7.23
N GLY A 273 -4.66 24.18 -7.48
CA GLY A 273 -3.64 23.67 -8.38
C GLY A 273 -2.40 24.55 -8.35
N THR A 274 -1.47 24.26 -9.26
CA THR A 274 -0.25 25.06 -9.45
C THR A 274 -0.07 25.48 -10.90
N ILE A 275 0.53 26.65 -11.09
CA ILE A 275 1.09 27.10 -12.37
C ILE A 275 2.60 27.19 -12.19
N LEU A 276 3.36 26.67 -13.14
CA LEU A 276 4.82 26.75 -13.21
C LEU A 276 5.23 27.37 -14.55
N ALA A 277 6.12 28.35 -14.54
CA ALA A 277 6.57 29.04 -15.74
C ALA A 277 8.06 29.44 -15.66
N PRO A 278 8.71 29.75 -16.78
CA PRO A 278 10.12 30.18 -16.77
C PRO A 278 10.23 31.55 -16.10
N ALA A 279 11.24 31.71 -15.22
CA ALA A 279 11.50 32.98 -14.57
C ALA A 279 11.95 34.06 -15.57
N GLN A 280 12.72 33.65 -16.58
CA GLN A 280 13.07 34.49 -17.71
C GLN A 280 12.17 34.14 -18.89
N ARG A 281 11.31 35.07 -19.28
CA ARG A 281 10.34 34.91 -20.37
C ARG A 281 10.18 36.23 -21.12
N GLY A 282 9.83 36.14 -22.40
CA GLY A 282 9.43 37.30 -23.21
C GLY A 282 7.92 37.57 -23.13
N ASP A 283 7.44 38.48 -23.98
CA ASP A 283 6.01 38.86 -24.03
C ASP A 283 5.14 37.88 -24.85
N ALA A 284 5.76 36.93 -25.54
CA ALA A 284 5.03 35.94 -26.34
C ALA A 284 4.28 34.94 -25.44
N PRO A 285 3.06 34.52 -25.80
CA PRO A 285 2.34 33.47 -25.07
C PRO A 285 3.17 32.18 -24.97
N LEU A 286 3.28 31.64 -23.76
CA LEU A 286 4.00 30.40 -23.50
C LEU A 286 3.15 29.18 -23.94
N PRO A 287 3.74 28.18 -24.59
CA PRO A 287 3.07 26.89 -24.79
C PRO A 287 2.62 26.32 -23.46
N LEU A 288 1.36 25.91 -23.36
CA LEU A 288 0.78 25.37 -22.13
C LEU A 288 0.77 23.84 -22.14
N LEU A 289 1.36 23.24 -21.10
CA LEU A 289 1.13 21.85 -20.71
C LEU A 289 0.06 21.77 -19.63
N SER A 290 -0.92 20.88 -19.82
CA SER A 290 -1.88 20.53 -18.78
C SER A 290 -1.49 19.21 -18.13
N ILE A 291 -1.31 19.20 -16.82
CA ILE A 291 -0.81 18.05 -16.07
C ILE A 291 -1.92 17.46 -15.22
N ALA A 292 -2.21 16.18 -15.48
CA ALA A 292 -2.96 15.30 -14.61
C ALA A 292 -1.96 14.52 -13.74
N HIS A 293 -1.89 14.85 -12.44
CA HIS A 293 -0.92 14.20 -11.55
C HIS A 293 -1.33 12.76 -11.20
N GLY A 294 -0.34 11.96 -10.80
CA GLY A 294 -0.54 10.60 -10.33
C GLY A 294 -1.20 10.55 -8.95
N THR A 295 -1.29 9.38 -8.35
CA THR A 295 -1.86 9.28 -7.01
C THR A 295 -0.97 9.96 -5.99
N THR A 296 -1.47 11.03 -5.36
CA THR A 296 -0.84 11.65 -4.18
C THR A 296 -1.55 11.31 -2.88
N GLY A 297 -2.72 10.68 -2.93
CA GLY A 297 -3.56 10.33 -1.79
C GLY A 297 -5.01 10.83 -1.98
N VAL A 298 -5.85 10.69 -0.95
CA VAL A 298 -7.28 11.06 -1.04
C VAL A 298 -7.74 12.04 0.04
N ALA A 299 -6.85 12.38 0.99
CA ALA A 299 -7.12 13.36 2.02
C ALA A 299 -6.75 14.77 1.53
N ALA A 300 -7.45 15.80 2.02
CA ALA A 300 -7.19 17.19 1.59
C ALA A 300 -5.71 17.62 1.76
N LYS A 301 -5.01 17.10 2.76
CA LYS A 301 -3.57 17.37 2.98
C LYS A 301 -2.63 16.78 1.91
N CYS A 302 -3.14 15.94 1.01
CA CYS A 302 -2.37 15.29 -0.04
C CYS A 302 -2.29 16.09 -1.35
N ALA A 303 -2.83 17.31 -1.39
CA ALA A 303 -2.77 18.15 -2.58
C ALA A 303 -1.32 18.41 -3.01
N PRO A 304 -0.95 18.22 -4.30
CA PRO A 304 0.36 18.61 -4.79
C PRO A 304 0.75 20.04 -4.44
N SER A 305 -0.17 21.02 -4.57
CA SER A 305 0.08 22.44 -4.25
C SER A 305 0.39 22.74 -2.77
N LEU A 306 0.10 21.79 -1.87
CA LEU A 306 0.44 21.84 -0.45
C LEU A 306 1.80 21.18 -0.14
N SER A 307 2.33 20.36 -1.06
CA SER A 307 3.55 19.61 -0.84
C SER A 307 4.79 20.51 -0.78
N ALA A 308 5.79 20.08 -0.01
CA ALA A 308 7.13 20.67 -0.04
C ALA A 308 7.86 20.42 -1.37
N THR A 309 7.38 19.44 -2.15
CA THR A 309 7.91 19.08 -3.48
C THR A 309 6.75 18.98 -4.50
N PRO A 310 6.08 20.10 -4.80
CA PRO A 310 4.83 20.15 -5.57
C PRO A 310 4.99 19.68 -7.03
N PHE A 311 6.21 19.70 -7.56
CA PHE A 311 6.54 19.32 -8.94
C PHE A 311 7.31 17.99 -9.05
N SER A 312 7.37 17.21 -7.97
CA SER A 312 8.18 15.97 -7.93
C SER A 312 7.43 14.69 -8.35
N ASP A 313 6.13 14.77 -8.61
CA ASP A 313 5.30 13.60 -8.92
C ASP A 313 5.32 13.24 -10.42
N GLY A 314 5.43 11.95 -10.75
CA GLY A 314 5.25 11.37 -12.10
C GLY A 314 5.72 12.23 -13.27
N ALA A 315 4.77 12.91 -13.94
CA ALA A 315 5.02 13.82 -15.07
C ALA A 315 5.92 15.03 -14.72
N GLY A 316 6.06 15.33 -13.44
CA GLY A 316 6.82 16.43 -12.84
C GLY A 316 8.33 16.28 -12.85
N ALA A 317 8.86 15.05 -12.92
CA ALA A 317 10.30 14.85 -13.13
C ALA A 317 10.79 15.47 -14.45
N ALA A 318 9.90 15.53 -15.46
CA ALA A 318 10.14 16.23 -16.71
C ALA A 318 9.78 17.72 -16.63
N LEU A 319 8.85 18.15 -15.75
CA LEU A 319 8.35 19.53 -15.69
C LEU A 319 9.44 20.56 -15.49
N GLU A 320 10.43 20.30 -14.65
CA GLU A 320 11.57 21.21 -14.47
C GLU A 320 12.27 21.47 -15.82
N GLN A 321 12.59 20.40 -16.56
CA GLN A 321 13.23 20.51 -17.86
C GLN A 321 12.33 21.21 -18.88
N MET A 322 11.02 20.91 -18.89
CA MET A 322 10.07 21.51 -19.84
C MET A 322 9.98 23.03 -19.65
N VAL A 323 9.98 23.48 -18.40
CA VAL A 323 9.87 24.88 -18.07
C VAL A 323 11.21 25.59 -18.26
N THR A 324 12.28 25.04 -17.72
CA THR A 324 13.57 25.76 -17.66
C THR A 324 14.38 25.67 -18.95
N GLU A 325 14.24 24.59 -19.73
CA GLU A 325 15.00 24.40 -20.98
C GLU A 325 14.18 24.67 -22.24
N HIS A 326 12.89 24.34 -22.23
CA HIS A 326 12.02 24.51 -23.41
C HIS A 326 11.09 25.73 -23.34
N GLY A 327 11.03 26.41 -22.19
CA GLY A 327 10.29 27.66 -22.05
C GLY A 327 8.76 27.48 -22.05
N TRP A 328 8.26 26.35 -21.56
CA TRP A 328 6.82 26.08 -21.49
C TRP A 328 6.22 26.56 -20.17
N ALA A 329 4.93 26.84 -20.16
CA ALA A 329 4.15 26.94 -18.94
C ALA A 329 3.47 25.60 -18.66
N ALA A 330 3.27 25.27 -17.40
CA ALA A 330 2.53 24.10 -16.99
C ALA A 330 1.46 24.47 -15.95
N VAL A 331 0.30 23.84 -16.05
CA VAL A 331 -0.75 23.90 -15.04
C VAL A 331 -1.06 22.50 -14.53
N THR A 332 -1.08 22.33 -13.22
CA THR A 332 -1.45 21.07 -12.56
C THR A 332 -2.68 21.31 -11.70
N SER A 333 -3.75 20.57 -11.93
CA SER A 333 -4.91 20.54 -11.02
C SER A 333 -4.57 19.67 -9.82
N ASP A 334 -4.90 20.08 -8.59
CA ASP A 334 -4.84 19.17 -7.44
C ASP A 334 -6.00 18.17 -7.40
N TYR A 335 -7.05 18.38 -8.19
CA TYR A 335 -8.36 17.73 -8.08
C TYR A 335 -9.20 18.17 -6.86
N VAL A 336 -10.53 18.24 -7.06
CA VAL A 336 -11.50 18.46 -5.96
C VAL A 336 -11.21 17.53 -4.79
N GLY A 337 -11.34 18.05 -3.56
CA GLY A 337 -11.16 17.30 -2.32
C GLY A 337 -9.70 17.13 -1.89
N LEU A 338 -8.75 17.44 -2.78
CA LEU A 338 -7.36 17.66 -2.44
C LEU A 338 -7.14 19.17 -2.27
N GLY A 339 -6.69 19.57 -1.08
CA GLY A 339 -6.54 20.97 -0.67
C GLY A 339 -7.86 21.62 -0.29
N THR A 340 -8.91 21.40 -1.09
CA THR A 340 -10.25 21.97 -0.88
C THR A 340 -11.17 21.04 -0.09
N ALA A 341 -12.30 21.58 0.39
CA ALA A 341 -13.30 20.80 1.09
C ALA A 341 -14.04 19.85 0.13
N GLY A 342 -14.41 18.66 0.62
CA GLY A 342 -15.11 17.65 -0.16
C GLY A 342 -14.38 16.30 -0.12
N THR A 343 -14.93 15.32 -0.84
CA THR A 343 -14.26 14.02 -1.04
C THR A 343 -13.58 14.04 -2.40
N HIS A 344 -12.32 13.62 -2.46
CA HIS A 344 -11.63 13.46 -3.72
C HIS A 344 -12.25 12.30 -4.52
N PRO A 345 -12.76 12.54 -5.75
CA PRO A 345 -13.33 11.51 -6.61
C PRO A 345 -12.22 10.69 -7.29
N TYR A 346 -11.46 9.97 -6.46
CA TYR A 346 -10.29 9.21 -6.85
C TYR A 346 -10.60 8.16 -7.92
N LEU A 347 -9.91 8.23 -9.06
CA LEU A 347 -10.09 7.37 -10.23
C LEU A 347 -11.51 7.42 -10.83
N ILE A 348 -12.20 8.54 -10.64
CA ILE A 348 -13.46 8.84 -11.34
C ILE A 348 -13.12 9.77 -12.50
N GLY A 349 -13.09 9.20 -13.70
CA GLY A 349 -12.41 9.79 -14.85
C GLY A 349 -13.03 11.08 -15.36
N ASP A 350 -14.37 11.20 -15.36
CA ASP A 350 -15.05 12.42 -15.78
C ASP A 350 -14.79 13.58 -14.81
N ALA A 351 -14.76 13.31 -13.50
CA ALA A 351 -14.40 14.30 -12.49
C ALA A 351 -12.94 14.76 -12.65
N GLU A 352 -11.99 13.84 -12.82
CA GLU A 352 -10.58 14.18 -13.08
C GLU A 352 -10.43 15.02 -14.35
N ALA A 353 -11.10 14.63 -15.43
CA ALA A 353 -11.08 15.36 -16.70
C ALA A 353 -11.57 16.80 -16.56
N ARG A 354 -12.71 17.02 -15.89
CA ARG A 354 -13.25 18.36 -15.63
C ARG A 354 -12.27 19.20 -14.82
N ASN A 355 -11.66 18.63 -13.79
CA ASN A 355 -10.65 19.32 -12.98
C ASN A 355 -9.44 19.79 -13.80
N VAL A 356 -8.92 18.93 -14.69
CA VAL A 356 -7.78 19.24 -15.57
C VAL A 356 -8.14 20.31 -16.63
N LEU A 357 -9.30 20.19 -17.26
CA LEU A 357 -9.79 21.15 -18.26
C LEU A 357 -10.04 22.53 -17.61
N ASP A 358 -10.66 22.54 -16.43
CA ASP A 358 -10.95 23.77 -15.71
C ASP A 358 -9.70 24.43 -15.13
N ALA A 359 -8.68 23.66 -14.74
CA ALA A 359 -7.37 24.22 -14.40
C ALA A 359 -6.73 24.91 -15.61
N THR A 360 -6.87 24.30 -16.79
CA THR A 360 -6.39 24.86 -18.05
C THR A 360 -7.09 26.19 -18.38
N ARG A 361 -8.43 26.26 -18.21
CA ARG A 361 -9.20 27.52 -18.31
C ARG A 361 -8.74 28.58 -17.32
N ALA A 362 -8.49 28.18 -16.07
CA ALA A 362 -8.04 29.10 -15.04
C ALA A 362 -6.64 29.66 -15.36
N ALA A 363 -5.74 28.85 -15.93
CA ALA A 363 -4.42 29.27 -16.38
C ALA A 363 -4.48 30.27 -17.55
N GLN A 364 -5.52 30.22 -18.40
CA GLN A 364 -5.74 31.21 -19.46
C GLN A 364 -6.21 32.57 -18.94
N GLN A 365 -6.81 32.62 -17.75
CA GLN A 365 -7.26 33.85 -17.08
C GLN A 365 -6.17 34.48 -16.20
N PHE A 366 -5.07 33.77 -15.99
CA PHE A 366 -4.00 34.19 -15.10
C PHE A 366 -3.21 35.36 -15.70
N THR A 367 -2.89 36.37 -14.90
CA THR A 367 -2.39 37.67 -15.43
C THR A 367 -0.87 37.80 -15.43
N GLU A 368 -0.19 36.97 -14.64
CA GLU A 368 1.26 37.03 -14.41
C GLU A 368 2.07 36.35 -15.54
N ILE A 369 1.39 35.53 -16.35
CA ILE A 369 1.89 34.93 -17.59
C ILE A 369 0.78 34.91 -18.64
N THR A 370 1.13 34.86 -19.92
CA THR A 370 0.19 34.59 -21.01
C THR A 370 0.51 33.23 -21.61
N THR A 371 -0.51 32.44 -21.95
CA THR A 371 -0.35 31.07 -22.45
C THR A 371 -1.13 30.84 -23.75
N THR A 372 -0.76 29.80 -24.51
CA THR A 372 -1.52 29.37 -25.69
C THR A 372 -2.81 28.64 -25.31
N ALA A 373 -3.86 28.77 -26.13
CA ALA A 373 -5.09 27.99 -25.95
C ALA A 373 -4.95 26.52 -26.41
N ARG A 374 -4.02 26.28 -27.34
CA ARG A 374 -3.62 24.95 -27.77
C ARG A 374 -2.70 24.32 -26.72
N THR A 375 -3.10 23.18 -26.16
CA THR A 375 -2.42 22.50 -25.04
C THR A 375 -2.17 21.03 -25.34
N VAL A 376 -1.22 20.44 -24.62
CA VAL A 376 -1.01 18.99 -24.57
C VAL A 376 -1.23 18.54 -23.13
N VAL A 377 -2.00 17.46 -22.95
CA VAL A 377 -2.25 16.89 -21.62
C VAL A 377 -1.31 15.72 -21.36
N TRP A 378 -0.63 15.75 -20.22
CA TRP A 378 0.23 14.66 -19.74
C TRP A 378 -0.31 14.09 -18.44
N GLY A 379 -0.12 12.79 -18.21
CA GLY A 379 -0.34 12.22 -16.89
C GLY A 379 0.18 10.81 -16.71
N HIS A 380 0.48 10.47 -15.45
CA HIS A 380 1.01 9.17 -15.03
C HIS A 380 0.07 8.45 -14.07
N SER A 381 -0.06 7.12 -14.18
CA SER A 381 -0.86 6.31 -13.24
C SER A 381 -2.34 6.75 -13.19
N GLN A 382 -2.83 7.23 -12.05
CA GLN A 382 -4.12 7.96 -11.95
C GLN A 382 -4.21 9.08 -12.98
N GLY A 383 -3.23 9.98 -13.01
CA GLY A 383 -3.18 11.06 -13.99
C GLY A 383 -3.08 10.56 -15.43
N GLY A 384 -2.55 9.36 -15.65
CA GLY A 384 -2.58 8.71 -16.96
C GLY A 384 -4.02 8.38 -17.38
N GLN A 385 -4.82 7.82 -16.48
CA GLN A 385 -6.27 7.65 -16.68
C GLN A 385 -6.95 9.00 -16.87
N GLY A 386 -6.65 9.98 -16.01
CA GLY A 386 -7.16 11.34 -16.08
C GLY A 386 -6.88 12.02 -17.43
N SER A 387 -5.67 11.89 -17.97
CA SER A 387 -5.28 12.46 -19.27
C SER A 387 -6.09 11.87 -20.44
N LEU A 388 -6.36 10.56 -20.41
CA LEU A 388 -7.20 9.90 -21.40
C LEU A 388 -8.65 10.38 -21.29
N TRP A 389 -9.20 10.50 -20.08
CA TRP A 389 -10.53 11.06 -19.86
C TRP A 389 -10.63 12.54 -20.24
N THR A 390 -9.60 13.34 -19.97
CA THR A 390 -9.47 14.73 -20.44
C THR A 390 -9.59 14.78 -21.95
N GLY A 391 -8.88 13.91 -22.67
CA GLY A 391 -8.99 13.76 -24.11
C GLY A 391 -10.41 13.44 -24.57
N GLN A 392 -11.04 12.44 -23.95
CA GLN A 392 -12.39 11.98 -24.29
C GLN A 392 -13.47 13.04 -24.04
N LEU A 393 -13.31 13.86 -22.98
CA LEU A 393 -14.33 14.81 -22.54
C LEU A 393 -14.16 16.23 -23.12
N ALA A 394 -12.95 16.60 -23.56
CA ALA A 394 -12.60 17.97 -23.94
C ALA A 394 -13.56 18.58 -24.96
N ALA A 395 -13.89 17.86 -26.05
CA ALA A 395 -14.73 18.39 -27.11
C ALA A 395 -16.16 18.73 -26.67
N GLU A 396 -16.68 18.04 -25.65
CA GLU A 396 -18.03 18.28 -25.11
C GLU A 396 -18.02 19.32 -23.99
N TYR A 397 -17.07 19.21 -23.06
CA TYR A 397 -17.05 20.01 -21.83
C TYR A 397 -16.30 21.34 -21.97
N ALA A 398 -15.24 21.37 -22.79
CA ALA A 398 -14.39 22.53 -23.00
C ALA A 398 -14.00 22.71 -24.48
N PRO A 399 -14.98 22.89 -25.38
CA PRO A 399 -14.77 22.97 -26.82
C PRO A 399 -13.88 24.14 -27.27
N GLU A 400 -13.72 25.16 -26.43
CA GLU A 400 -12.82 26.29 -26.66
C GLU A 400 -11.34 25.96 -26.41
N LEU A 401 -11.02 24.84 -25.78
CA LEU A 401 -9.67 24.34 -25.60
C LEU A 401 -9.27 23.41 -26.76
N GLU A 402 -8.15 23.71 -27.42
CA GLU A 402 -7.61 22.87 -28.49
C GLU A 402 -6.60 21.87 -27.90
N LEU A 403 -6.99 20.60 -27.78
CA LEU A 403 -6.04 19.55 -27.42
C LEU A 403 -5.20 19.16 -28.64
N ALA A 404 -3.90 19.44 -28.58
CA ALA A 404 -2.94 19.04 -29.60
C ALA A 404 -2.46 17.59 -29.43
N GLY A 405 -2.55 17.04 -28.21
CA GLY A 405 -2.15 15.67 -27.92
C GLY A 405 -2.49 15.25 -26.49
N ILE A 406 -2.60 13.93 -26.31
CA ILE A 406 -2.84 13.26 -25.02
C ILE A 406 -1.70 12.28 -24.78
N ALA A 407 -0.94 12.45 -23.70
CA ALA A 407 0.18 11.57 -23.36
C ALA A 407 -0.07 10.91 -21.99
N ALA A 408 -0.27 9.60 -22.00
CA ALA A 408 -0.61 8.80 -20.83
C ALA A 408 0.49 7.80 -20.51
N PHE A 409 1.01 7.80 -19.28
CA PHE A 409 2.12 6.95 -18.86
C PHE A 409 1.65 5.96 -17.79
N ALA A 410 1.81 4.66 -18.04
CA ALA A 410 1.27 3.58 -17.21
C ALA A 410 -0.16 3.89 -16.69
N PRO A 411 -1.12 4.24 -17.57
CA PRO A 411 -2.41 4.74 -17.13
C PRO A 411 -3.22 3.65 -16.42
N ALA A 412 -3.94 4.03 -15.36
CA ALA A 412 -4.90 3.14 -14.69
C ALA A 412 -6.17 2.93 -15.56
N ALA A 413 -6.00 2.42 -16.79
CA ALA A 413 -7.03 2.36 -17.81
C ALA A 413 -8.01 1.17 -17.68
N ASP A 414 -7.71 0.19 -16.81
CA ASP A 414 -8.58 -0.94 -16.46
C ASP A 414 -8.63 -1.11 -14.93
N LEU A 415 -9.52 -0.35 -14.26
CA LEU A 415 -9.61 -0.39 -12.80
C LEU A 415 -10.12 -1.73 -12.27
N TYR A 416 -11.02 -2.38 -13.01
CA TYR A 416 -11.51 -3.70 -12.62
C TYR A 416 -10.39 -4.73 -12.67
N GLY A 417 -9.64 -4.75 -13.77
CA GLY A 417 -8.47 -5.59 -13.91
C GLY A 417 -7.43 -5.33 -12.82
N LEU A 418 -7.10 -4.06 -12.54
CA LEU A 418 -6.15 -3.69 -11.48
C LEU A 418 -6.63 -4.20 -10.12
N ALA A 419 -7.92 -3.97 -9.79
CA ALA A 419 -8.51 -4.44 -8.55
C ALA A 419 -8.52 -5.96 -8.41
N GLU A 420 -8.69 -6.70 -9.51
CA GLU A 420 -8.71 -8.18 -9.51
C GLU A 420 -7.29 -8.77 -9.45
N VAL A 421 -6.38 -8.28 -10.29
CA VAL A 421 -5.05 -8.88 -10.44
C VAL A 421 -4.14 -8.51 -9.27
N ASN A 422 -4.21 -7.27 -8.78
CA ASN A 422 -3.36 -6.80 -7.69
C ASN A 422 -4.01 -6.90 -6.31
N LYS A 423 -5.12 -7.64 -6.16
CA LYS A 423 -5.88 -7.75 -4.90
C LYS A 423 -5.07 -8.23 -3.70
N ASN A 424 -3.97 -8.92 -3.94
CA ASN A 424 -3.09 -9.47 -2.90
C ASN A 424 -1.81 -8.64 -2.66
N ASP A 425 -1.45 -7.76 -3.59
CA ASP A 425 -0.20 -7.01 -3.55
C ASP A 425 -0.35 -5.72 -2.74
N ALA A 426 0.73 -5.27 -2.11
CA ALA A 426 0.69 -4.07 -1.29
C ALA A 426 0.29 -2.79 -2.08
N PRO A 427 0.85 -2.52 -3.28
CA PRO A 427 0.41 -1.39 -4.09
C PRO A 427 -1.08 -1.45 -4.47
N GLY A 428 -1.57 -2.61 -4.92
CA GLY A 428 -2.98 -2.81 -5.26
C GLY A 428 -3.93 -2.66 -4.07
N LYS A 429 -3.51 -3.10 -2.88
CA LYS A 429 -4.23 -2.85 -1.62
C LYS A 429 -4.27 -1.36 -1.26
N THR A 430 -3.20 -0.61 -1.50
CA THR A 430 -3.21 0.83 -1.25
C THR A 430 -4.19 1.56 -2.19
N VAL A 431 -4.15 1.27 -3.49
CA VAL A 431 -5.12 1.81 -4.46
C VAL A 431 -6.56 1.41 -4.10
N SER A 432 -6.78 0.13 -3.76
CA SER A 432 -8.09 -0.36 -3.34
C SER A 432 -8.60 0.32 -2.06
N ALA A 433 -7.71 0.68 -1.12
CA ALA A 433 -8.09 1.41 0.07
C ALA A 433 -8.55 2.83 -0.24
N TYR A 434 -7.86 3.52 -1.15
CA TYR A 434 -8.26 4.84 -1.63
C TYR A 434 -9.61 4.82 -2.35
N ILE A 435 -9.83 3.84 -3.24
CA ILE A 435 -11.15 3.62 -3.87
C ILE A 435 -12.21 3.35 -2.79
N ALA A 436 -11.96 2.40 -1.87
CA ALA A 436 -12.92 2.03 -0.84
C ALA A 436 -13.33 3.23 0.04
N ALA A 437 -12.38 4.07 0.43
CA ALA A 437 -12.64 5.22 1.29
C ALA A 437 -13.45 6.32 0.56
N THR A 438 -13.08 6.64 -0.68
CA THR A 438 -13.69 7.74 -1.43
C THR A 438 -15.03 7.35 -2.04
N TRP A 439 -15.11 6.16 -2.66
CA TRP A 439 -16.31 5.69 -3.33
C TRP A 439 -17.43 5.32 -2.35
N ASN A 440 -17.11 5.02 -1.09
CA ASN A 440 -18.15 4.84 -0.06
C ASN A 440 -18.93 6.14 0.20
N THR A 441 -18.29 7.30 0.03
CA THR A 441 -18.94 8.61 0.18
C THR A 441 -19.63 9.04 -1.11
N ILE A 442 -19.03 8.73 -2.27
CA ILE A 442 -19.53 9.16 -3.58
C ILE A 442 -20.71 8.29 -4.06
N TYR A 443 -20.67 7.00 -3.74
CA TYR A 443 -21.73 6.03 -4.04
C TYR A 443 -22.29 5.44 -2.74
N PRO A 444 -22.97 6.25 -1.90
CA PRO A 444 -23.44 5.82 -0.58
C PRO A 444 -24.44 4.65 -0.66
N GLN A 445 -25.13 4.47 -1.79
CA GLN A 445 -26.03 3.35 -2.04
C GLN A 445 -25.34 1.99 -2.03
N LEU A 446 -24.02 1.94 -2.25
CA LEU A 446 -23.25 0.70 -2.22
C LEU A 446 -22.93 0.24 -0.80
N ASP A 447 -22.94 1.12 0.20
CA ASP A 447 -22.46 0.85 1.57
C ASP A 447 -21.14 0.04 1.57
N LEU A 448 -20.16 0.50 0.80
CA LEU A 448 -18.92 -0.23 0.54
C LEU A 448 -18.22 -0.64 1.83
N SER A 449 -18.25 0.22 2.85
CA SER A 449 -17.61 -0.01 4.15
C SER A 449 -18.09 -1.30 4.84
N ALA A 450 -19.37 -1.64 4.71
CA ALA A 450 -19.96 -2.87 5.25
C ALA A 450 -19.68 -4.10 4.38
N GLN A 451 -19.31 -3.89 3.12
CA GLN A 451 -19.09 -4.96 2.14
C GLN A 451 -17.63 -5.39 1.98
N LEU A 452 -16.68 -4.61 2.54
CA LEU A 452 -15.25 -4.94 2.52
C LEU A 452 -14.96 -6.30 3.16
N THR A 453 -13.80 -6.88 2.82
CA THR A 453 -13.31 -8.08 3.51
C THR A 453 -13.23 -7.81 5.01
N PRO A 454 -13.78 -8.70 5.88
CA PRO A 454 -13.78 -8.50 7.33
C PRO A 454 -12.40 -8.14 7.89
N GLY A 455 -12.35 -7.09 8.70
CA GLY A 455 -11.11 -6.56 9.28
C GLY A 455 -10.37 -5.53 8.43
N SER A 456 -10.83 -5.24 7.19
CA SER A 456 -10.14 -4.30 6.30
C SER A 456 -10.52 -2.82 6.52
N ALA A 457 -11.65 -2.54 7.17
CA ALA A 457 -12.13 -1.15 7.36
C ALA A 457 -11.14 -0.25 8.11
N LEU A 458 -10.53 -0.74 9.20
CA LEU A 458 -9.55 0.04 9.95
C LEU A 458 -8.25 0.28 9.14
N PRO A 459 -7.64 -0.73 8.49
CA PRO A 459 -6.56 -0.49 7.54
C PRO A 459 -6.91 0.50 6.43
N VAL A 460 -8.11 0.40 5.84
CA VAL A 460 -8.58 1.36 4.82
C VAL A 460 -8.57 2.78 5.35
N ALA A 461 -9.18 3.03 6.51
CA ALA A 461 -9.21 4.36 7.12
C ALA A 461 -7.80 4.90 7.44
N LYS A 462 -6.86 4.03 7.82
CA LYS A 462 -5.47 4.42 8.08
C LYS A 462 -4.70 4.73 6.79
N ILE A 463 -4.90 3.94 5.74
CA ILE A 463 -4.24 4.15 4.44
C ILE A 463 -4.80 5.42 3.78
N SER A 464 -6.11 5.66 3.83
CA SER A 464 -6.74 6.84 3.23
C SER A 464 -6.29 8.16 3.84
N ASP A 465 -5.78 8.15 5.07
CA ASP A 465 -5.20 9.33 5.71
C ASP A 465 -3.69 9.52 5.39
N LEU A 466 -3.07 8.61 4.63
CA LEU A 466 -1.69 8.76 4.16
C LEU A 466 -1.65 9.30 2.75
N CYS A 467 -0.60 10.09 2.46
CA CYS A 467 -0.32 10.59 1.13
C CYS A 467 0.77 9.75 0.46
N PHE A 468 0.75 9.74 -0.86
CA PHE A 468 1.62 8.96 -1.74
C PHE A 468 2.60 9.90 -2.47
N ASN A 469 3.09 10.93 -1.78
CA ASN A 469 4.15 11.80 -2.25
C ASN A 469 5.33 11.82 -1.25
N GLY A 470 6.55 11.97 -1.75
CA GLY A 470 7.76 12.03 -0.91
C GLY A 470 7.95 10.82 0.02
N GLN A 471 8.21 11.09 1.31
CA GLN A 471 8.48 10.06 2.33
C GLN A 471 7.24 9.22 2.70
N ASP A 472 6.03 9.73 2.45
CA ASP A 472 4.78 9.07 2.83
C ASP A 472 4.38 7.95 1.87
N VAL A 473 4.94 7.93 0.64
CA VAL A 473 4.83 6.80 -0.31
C VAL A 473 5.22 5.49 0.37
N LEU A 474 6.38 5.49 1.03
CA LEU A 474 6.88 4.30 1.72
C LEU A 474 5.91 3.90 2.85
N ALA A 475 5.40 4.87 3.61
CA ALA A 475 4.43 4.61 4.67
C ALA A 475 3.12 4.02 4.13
N ALA A 476 2.57 4.58 3.05
CA ALA A 476 1.33 4.12 2.42
C ALA A 476 1.46 2.71 1.82
N ILE A 477 2.54 2.44 1.07
CA ILE A 477 2.84 1.10 0.54
C ILE A 477 3.04 0.10 1.68
N LEU A 478 3.83 0.50 2.68
CA LEU A 478 4.15 -0.36 3.81
C LEU A 478 2.90 -0.67 4.65
N ARG A 479 1.96 0.27 4.82
CA ARG A 479 0.62 -0.04 5.37
C ARG A 479 -0.16 -1.02 4.51
N GLY A 480 -0.10 -0.89 3.18
CA GLY A 480 -0.64 -1.86 2.23
C GLY A 480 -0.10 -3.28 2.47
N THR A 481 1.20 -3.44 2.75
CA THR A 481 1.79 -4.75 3.12
C THR A 481 1.24 -5.31 4.43
N GLN A 482 0.71 -4.44 5.31
CA GLN A 482 0.13 -4.83 6.59
C GLN A 482 -1.36 -5.17 6.49
N VAL A 483 -1.99 -5.08 5.31
CA VAL A 483 -3.34 -5.59 5.09
C VAL A 483 -3.24 -7.10 4.79
N PRO A 484 -3.74 -7.97 5.68
CA PRO A 484 -3.50 -9.41 5.59
C PRO A 484 -4.24 -10.07 4.41
N ASN A 485 -5.41 -9.54 4.04
CA ASN A 485 -6.29 -10.06 2.99
C ASN A 485 -6.53 -8.98 1.91
N GLN A 486 -7.13 -9.36 0.78
CA GLN A 486 -7.63 -8.38 -0.20
C GLN A 486 -8.71 -7.48 0.41
N ILE A 487 -8.81 -6.23 -0.05
CA ILE A 487 -9.79 -5.26 0.47
C ILE A 487 -11.19 -5.56 -0.07
N PHE A 488 -11.30 -5.76 -1.39
CA PHE A 488 -12.55 -6.10 -2.05
C PHE A 488 -12.70 -7.62 -2.15
N PRO A 489 -13.75 -8.23 -1.57
CA PRO A 489 -14.00 -9.65 -1.78
C PRO A 489 -14.49 -9.92 -3.22
N ASP A 490 -14.22 -11.11 -3.76
CA ASP A 490 -14.57 -11.45 -5.15
C ASP A 490 -16.07 -11.23 -5.47
N ARG A 491 -16.95 -11.47 -4.47
CA ARG A 491 -18.40 -11.21 -4.59
C ARG A 491 -18.74 -9.74 -4.86
N LEU A 492 -17.94 -8.82 -4.32
CA LEU A 492 -18.15 -7.37 -4.50
C LEU A 492 -17.68 -6.94 -5.88
N LEU A 493 -16.53 -7.45 -6.34
CA LEU A 493 -16.04 -7.25 -7.69
C LEU A 493 -16.97 -7.87 -8.74
N ALA A 494 -17.65 -8.99 -8.45
CA ALA A 494 -18.62 -9.58 -9.37
C ALA A 494 -19.95 -8.80 -9.48
N GLY A 495 -20.20 -7.82 -8.59
CA GLY A 495 -21.46 -7.09 -8.51
C GLY A 495 -21.44 -5.69 -9.15
N GLU A 496 -22.37 -4.84 -8.71
CA GLU A 496 -22.53 -3.44 -9.18
C GLU A 496 -21.24 -2.62 -9.05
N PHE A 497 -20.50 -2.79 -7.95
CA PHE A 497 -19.21 -2.13 -7.75
C PHE A 497 -18.20 -2.47 -8.85
N GLY A 498 -18.12 -3.74 -9.28
CA GLY A 498 -17.27 -4.11 -10.40
C GLY A 498 -17.70 -3.50 -11.73
N SER A 499 -19.00 -3.33 -11.96
CA SER A 499 -19.51 -2.61 -13.12
C SER A 499 -19.13 -1.13 -13.10
N LEU A 500 -19.15 -0.49 -11.91
CA LEU A 500 -18.69 0.89 -11.74
C LEU A 500 -17.18 1.02 -12.02
N LEU A 501 -16.35 0.08 -11.54
CA LEU A 501 -14.92 0.07 -11.87
C LEU A 501 -14.70 -0.04 -13.38
N LYS A 502 -15.45 -0.91 -14.07
CA LYS A 502 -15.36 -1.04 -15.54
C LYS A 502 -15.77 0.23 -16.26
N ALA A 503 -16.76 0.96 -15.74
CA ALA A 503 -17.24 2.22 -16.32
C ALA A 503 -16.18 3.33 -16.29
N GLN A 504 -15.14 3.22 -15.45
CA GLN A 504 -14.03 4.19 -15.40
C GLN A 504 -12.93 3.91 -16.45
N THR A 505 -13.08 2.88 -17.28
CA THR A 505 -12.17 2.60 -18.40
C THR A 505 -12.30 3.69 -19.46
N PRO A 506 -11.25 4.45 -19.82
CA PRO A 506 -11.29 5.36 -20.94
C PRO A 506 -11.49 4.57 -22.23
N VAL A 507 -12.43 4.99 -23.07
CA VAL A 507 -12.81 4.24 -24.27
C VAL A 507 -12.67 5.03 -25.57
N GLY A 508 -12.50 6.35 -25.48
CA GLY A 508 -12.57 7.26 -26.62
C GLY A 508 -14.01 7.70 -26.95
N PRO A 509 -14.23 8.42 -28.06
CA PRO A 509 -13.23 8.78 -29.06
C PRO A 509 -12.17 9.74 -28.51
N PHE A 510 -10.92 9.60 -28.96
CA PHE A 510 -9.87 10.58 -28.66
C PHE A 510 -9.70 11.56 -29.83
N PRO A 511 -10.08 12.84 -29.68
CA PRO A 511 -10.07 13.81 -30.78
C PRO A 511 -8.66 14.31 -31.14
N ALA A 512 -7.65 13.97 -30.35
CA ALA A 512 -6.26 14.36 -30.53
C ALA A 512 -5.35 13.12 -30.54
N PRO A 513 -4.15 13.19 -31.13
CA PRO A 513 -3.18 12.10 -31.08
C PRO A 513 -2.90 11.62 -29.66
N VAL A 514 -2.89 10.29 -29.48
CA VAL A 514 -2.66 9.65 -28.19
C VAL A 514 -1.31 8.94 -28.17
N LEU A 515 -0.49 9.24 -27.16
CA LEU A 515 0.68 8.44 -26.80
C LEU A 515 0.41 7.70 -25.50
N VAL A 516 0.76 6.41 -25.47
CA VAL A 516 0.69 5.56 -24.28
C VAL A 516 2.06 4.96 -24.02
N ALA A 517 2.67 5.28 -22.88
CA ALA A 517 3.95 4.72 -22.45
C ALA A 517 3.76 3.67 -21.36
N GLN A 518 4.47 2.55 -21.42
CA GLN A 518 4.40 1.48 -20.41
C GLN A 518 5.77 0.90 -20.07
N GLY A 519 6.11 0.85 -18.79
CA GLY A 519 7.26 0.09 -18.29
C GLY A 519 6.93 -1.41 -18.26
N LEU A 520 7.82 -2.26 -18.80
CA LEU A 520 7.57 -3.71 -18.88
C LEU A 520 7.83 -4.48 -17.57
N ALA A 521 8.38 -3.83 -16.55
CA ALA A 521 8.55 -4.38 -15.20
C ALA A 521 7.51 -3.81 -14.21
N ASP A 522 6.47 -3.11 -14.69
CA ASP A 522 5.45 -2.49 -13.85
C ASP A 522 4.63 -3.54 -13.07
N PRO A 523 4.70 -3.54 -11.72
CA PRO A 523 3.96 -4.49 -10.90
C PRO A 523 2.53 -4.06 -10.59
N LEU A 524 2.15 -2.80 -10.85
CA LEU A 524 0.86 -2.22 -10.48
C LEU A 524 -0.07 -2.10 -11.69
N VAL A 525 0.37 -1.40 -12.74
CA VAL A 525 -0.35 -1.35 -14.01
C VAL A 525 0.32 -2.36 -14.92
N GLN A 526 -0.18 -3.60 -14.87
CA GLN A 526 0.55 -4.71 -15.48
C GLN A 526 0.63 -4.54 -17.02
N PRO A 527 1.80 -4.78 -17.64
CA PRO A 527 1.97 -4.61 -19.08
C PRO A 527 0.98 -5.42 -19.93
N ALA A 528 0.57 -6.60 -19.44
CA ALA A 528 -0.42 -7.43 -20.11
C ALA A 528 -1.82 -6.78 -20.15
N GLN A 529 -2.23 -6.16 -19.03
CA GLN A 529 -3.51 -5.43 -18.96
C GLN A 529 -3.47 -4.19 -19.84
N GLN A 530 -2.38 -3.43 -19.77
CA GLN A 530 -2.22 -2.24 -20.61
C GLN A 530 -2.22 -2.59 -22.10
N ARG A 531 -1.50 -3.64 -22.50
CA ARG A 531 -1.50 -4.12 -23.89
C ARG A 531 -2.90 -4.55 -24.34
N ALA A 532 -3.65 -5.25 -23.48
CA ALA A 532 -5.02 -5.65 -23.80
C ALA A 532 -5.94 -4.44 -24.00
N TRP A 533 -5.83 -3.42 -23.16
CA TRP A 533 -6.58 -2.17 -23.33
C TRP A 533 -6.21 -1.44 -24.63
N VAL A 534 -4.91 -1.25 -24.91
CA VAL A 534 -4.41 -0.62 -26.14
C VAL A 534 -4.91 -1.38 -27.37
N GLY A 535 -4.74 -2.71 -27.40
CA GLY A 535 -5.21 -3.55 -28.50
C GLY A 535 -6.71 -3.46 -28.72
N ALA A 536 -7.51 -3.37 -27.65
CA ALA A 536 -8.95 -3.17 -27.75
C ALA A 536 -9.32 -1.79 -28.31
N ARG A 537 -8.60 -0.73 -27.94
CA ARG A 537 -8.80 0.62 -28.50
C ARG A 537 -8.40 0.71 -29.97
N CYS A 538 -7.24 0.15 -30.33
CA CYS A 538 -6.79 0.04 -31.71
C CYS A 538 -7.81 -0.71 -32.60
N LYS A 539 -8.34 -1.85 -32.12
CA LYS A 539 -9.40 -2.61 -32.81
C LYS A 539 -10.72 -1.82 -32.95
N ALA A 540 -10.97 -0.87 -32.05
CA ALA A 540 -12.10 0.05 -32.11
C ALA A 540 -11.87 1.27 -33.03
N GLY A 541 -10.69 1.40 -33.64
CA GLY A 541 -10.34 2.46 -34.59
C GLY A 541 -9.56 3.63 -34.01
N GLU A 542 -9.21 3.59 -32.72
CA GLU A 542 -8.35 4.62 -32.11
C GLU A 542 -6.93 4.57 -32.66
N GLN A 543 -6.29 5.74 -32.77
CA GLN A 543 -4.92 5.89 -33.25
C GLN A 543 -3.99 6.14 -32.08
N ILE A 544 -3.26 5.10 -31.65
CA ILE A 544 -2.39 5.14 -30.47
C ILE A 544 -0.93 4.92 -30.86
N ASP A 545 -0.04 5.80 -30.38
CA ASP A 545 1.41 5.61 -30.32
C ASP A 545 1.75 4.90 -29.00
N TYR A 546 1.83 3.57 -29.04
CA TYR A 546 2.12 2.75 -27.87
C TYR A 546 3.62 2.45 -27.76
N ARG A 547 4.24 2.91 -26.68
CA ARG A 547 5.67 2.76 -26.40
C ARG A 547 5.89 1.92 -25.16
N THR A 548 6.85 0.99 -25.24
CA THR A 548 7.18 0.09 -24.13
C THR A 548 8.64 0.18 -23.75
N TYR A 549 8.93 0.18 -22.45
CA TYR A 549 10.27 0.37 -21.93
C TYR A 549 10.71 -0.87 -21.12
N PRO A 550 11.63 -1.70 -21.65
CA PRO A 550 12.15 -2.86 -20.95
C PRO A 550 12.85 -2.49 -19.62
N GLY A 551 12.57 -3.26 -18.56
CA GLY A 551 13.24 -3.10 -17.27
C GLY A 551 12.75 -1.93 -16.40
N LEU A 552 11.98 -0.99 -16.96
CA LEU A 552 11.35 0.07 -16.18
C LEU A 552 10.07 -0.44 -15.51
N ASP A 553 9.93 -0.14 -14.23
CA ASP A 553 8.74 -0.37 -13.40
C ASP A 553 7.80 0.86 -13.39
N HIS A 554 6.79 0.83 -12.53
CA HIS A 554 5.78 1.89 -12.44
C HIS A 554 6.35 3.29 -12.18
N LEU A 555 7.41 3.39 -11.35
CA LEU A 555 7.98 4.67 -10.91
C LEU A 555 9.20 5.06 -11.75
N SER A 556 10.07 4.09 -12.08
CA SER A 556 11.24 4.32 -12.93
C SER A 556 10.90 4.68 -14.37
N LEU A 557 9.68 4.36 -14.84
CA LEU A 557 9.16 4.85 -16.12
C LEU A 557 9.15 6.39 -16.21
N VAL A 558 8.94 7.07 -15.09
CA VAL A 558 8.82 8.53 -14.98
C VAL A 558 9.90 9.14 -14.09
N ALA A 559 10.98 8.39 -13.82
CA ALA A 559 12.14 8.93 -13.14
C ALA A 559 12.86 9.98 -14.00
N ALA A 560 13.65 10.85 -13.36
CA ALA A 560 14.36 11.94 -14.04
C ALA A 560 15.31 11.45 -15.16
N ASP A 561 15.88 10.26 -15.02
CA ASP A 561 16.78 9.62 -16.00
C ASP A 561 16.05 8.69 -16.98
N SER A 562 14.72 8.65 -16.95
CA SER A 562 13.94 7.80 -17.85
C SER A 562 14.13 8.19 -19.32
N PRO A 563 14.35 7.23 -20.23
CA PRO A 563 14.39 7.50 -21.66
C PRO A 563 13.06 8.02 -22.22
N LEU A 564 11.95 7.85 -21.49
CA LEU A 564 10.65 8.39 -21.86
C LEU A 564 10.67 9.93 -21.89
N THR A 565 11.39 10.59 -20.98
CA THR A 565 11.39 12.05 -20.84
C THR A 565 11.77 12.80 -22.12
N PRO A 566 12.94 12.57 -22.74
CA PRO A 566 13.30 13.23 -24.00
C PRO A 566 12.37 12.86 -25.16
N GLU A 567 11.82 11.64 -25.15
CA GLU A 567 10.84 11.21 -26.15
C GLU A 567 9.51 11.97 -26.04
N LEU A 568 9.05 12.25 -24.82
CA LEU A 568 7.84 13.03 -24.56
C LEU A 568 8.01 14.49 -24.96
N VAL A 569 9.17 15.08 -24.68
CA VAL A 569 9.52 16.43 -25.15
C VAL A 569 9.31 16.51 -26.65
N GLN A 570 9.97 15.63 -27.39
CA GLN A 570 9.94 15.66 -28.84
C GLN A 570 8.52 15.40 -29.36
N TRP A 571 7.82 14.41 -28.79
CA TRP A 571 6.46 14.11 -29.17
C TRP A 571 5.52 15.31 -28.96
N THR A 572 5.64 16.03 -27.85
CA THR A 572 4.85 17.24 -27.57
C THR A 572 5.19 18.37 -28.54
N LEU A 573 6.49 18.60 -28.83
CA LEU A 573 6.91 19.58 -29.84
C LEU A 573 6.28 19.28 -31.20
N ASP A 574 6.26 18.00 -31.61
CA ASP A 574 5.63 17.56 -32.86
C ASP A 574 4.12 17.86 -32.87
N ARG A 575 3.42 17.70 -31.74
CA ARG A 575 1.99 18.03 -31.61
C ARG A 575 1.72 19.52 -31.73
N TRP A 576 2.52 20.38 -31.12
CA TRP A 576 2.37 21.83 -31.30
C TRP A 576 2.78 22.30 -32.69
N ALA A 577 3.77 21.66 -33.32
CA ALA A 577 4.16 21.94 -34.69
C ALA A 577 3.15 21.42 -35.74
N GLY A 578 2.15 20.64 -35.32
CA GLY A 578 1.15 20.06 -36.22
C GLY A 578 1.68 18.93 -37.09
N ALA A 579 2.79 18.28 -36.68
CA ALA A 579 3.33 17.13 -37.37
C ALA A 579 2.36 15.94 -37.29
N ALA A 580 2.27 15.18 -38.39
CA ALA A 580 1.40 14.02 -38.48
C ALA A 580 1.68 13.03 -37.33
N PRO A 581 0.64 12.50 -36.67
CA PRO A 581 0.83 11.50 -35.63
C PRO A 581 1.36 10.19 -36.23
N THR A 582 2.12 9.44 -35.43
CA THR A 582 2.72 8.16 -35.81
C THR A 582 2.16 7.02 -34.96
N PRO A 583 0.85 6.71 -35.06
CA PRO A 583 0.27 5.59 -34.34
C PRO A 583 0.89 4.28 -34.82
N ASN A 584 0.98 3.30 -33.94
CA ASN A 584 1.62 2.01 -34.22
C ASN A 584 0.71 0.82 -33.86
N CYS A 585 -0.62 1.05 -33.86
CA CYS A 585 -1.63 0.01 -33.66
C CYS A 585 -1.42 -1.24 -34.54
N ASP A 586 -1.03 -1.05 -35.80
CA ASP A 586 -0.81 -2.15 -36.75
C ASP A 586 0.46 -2.97 -36.46
N ALA A 587 1.37 -2.45 -35.62
CA ALA A 587 2.60 -3.12 -35.23
C ALA A 587 2.48 -3.87 -33.89
N LEU A 588 1.31 -3.81 -33.24
CA LEU A 588 1.07 -4.50 -31.98
C LEU A 588 0.97 -6.02 -32.22
N PRO A 589 1.59 -6.85 -31.37
CA PRO A 589 1.38 -8.30 -31.43
C PRO A 589 -0.09 -8.63 -31.16
N ASP A 590 -0.65 -9.56 -31.93
CA ASP A 590 -2.04 -10.03 -31.83
C ASP A 590 -2.46 -10.54 -30.44
#